data_AF-A0A089MX49-F1
#
_entry.id   AF-A0A089MX49-F1
#
_cell.length_a   1.000
_cell.length_b   1.000
_cell.length_c   1.000
_cell.angle_alpha   90.00
_cell.angle_beta   90.00
_cell.angle_gamma   90.00
#
_symmetry.space_group_name_H-M   'P 1'
#
loop_
_entity.id
_entity.type
_entity.pdbx_description
1 polymer ?
#
loop_
_entity_poly.entity_id
_entity_poly.type
_entity_poly.pdbx_seq_one_letter_code
_entity_poly.pdbx_strand_id
1 'polypeptide(L)'
;MAIREEESRKRRKMDADGLASFFREIAALHPAEQLTFLCIGTDRSTGDALGPLTGSRLQEYGFPHVTGTLPAPCDANNLVQRIAEIPEGQIIIAVDACLGPSAALGYYFTAAEPLRPAQSVGLFLPAVGNYSLAAIVDVNSPRPYRTLQTTPLHRVIIMAEQIARAAAQGFGLTG
;
A
#
# COMPACT_ATOMS: atom_id res chain seq x y z
N MET A 1 -8.91 -3.31 -34.05
CA MET A 1 -8.06 -4.20 -33.22
C MET A 1 -6.69 -3.55 -33.05
N ALA A 2 -6.66 -2.39 -32.37
CA ALA A 2 -5.45 -1.58 -32.19
C ALA A 2 -5.70 -0.54 -31.07
N ILE A 3 -5.91 -1.02 -29.83
CA ILE A 3 -5.90 -0.16 -28.62
C ILE A 3 -5.23 -0.90 -27.42
N ARG A 4 -4.67 -2.10 -27.61
CA ARG A 4 -4.21 -2.94 -26.48
C ARG A 4 -2.73 -2.80 -26.11
N GLU A 5 -1.99 -1.89 -26.73
CA GLU A 5 -0.54 -1.78 -26.53
C GLU A 5 -0.07 -0.51 -25.79
N GLU A 6 -0.98 0.40 -25.40
CA GLU A 6 -0.61 1.66 -24.71
C GLU A 6 -0.74 1.64 -23.17
N GLU A 7 -1.33 0.61 -22.56
CA GLU A 7 -1.56 0.52 -21.10
C GLU A 7 -0.34 0.03 -20.27
N SER A 8 0.83 -0.21 -20.89
CA SER A 8 1.96 -0.93 -20.27
C SER A 8 3.15 -0.06 -19.82
N ARG A 9 2.86 1.09 -19.21
CA ARG A 9 3.79 1.78 -18.28
C ARG A 9 3.03 1.86 -16.95
N LYS A 10 3.45 1.28 -15.82
CA LYS A 10 4.74 0.68 -15.48
C LYS A 10 4.66 -0.05 -14.12
N ARG A 11 3.67 -0.92 -13.89
CA ARG A 11 3.57 -1.68 -12.62
C ARG A 11 4.79 -2.61 -12.48
N ARG A 12 5.65 -2.35 -11.50
CA ARG A 12 6.91 -3.08 -11.26
C ARG A 12 6.69 -4.12 -10.17
N LYS A 13 7.02 -5.38 -10.46
CA LYS A 13 7.17 -6.41 -9.41
C LYS A 13 8.54 -6.23 -8.78
N MET A 14 8.59 -6.16 -7.45
CA MET A 14 9.84 -6.10 -6.69
C MET A 14 9.77 -6.95 -5.43
N ASP A 15 10.91 -7.42 -4.98
CA ASP A 15 11.10 -7.99 -3.65
C ASP A 15 11.27 -6.85 -2.61
N ALA A 16 11.52 -7.23 -1.36
CA ALA A 16 11.70 -6.28 -0.27
C ALA A 16 12.93 -5.37 -0.49
N ASP A 17 14.02 -5.90 -1.05
CA ASP A 17 15.26 -5.13 -1.29
C ASP A 17 15.04 -4.03 -2.35
N GLY A 18 14.15 -4.28 -3.32
CA GLY A 18 13.77 -3.31 -4.34
C GLY A 18 12.97 -2.11 -3.82
N LEU A 19 12.24 -2.24 -2.70
CA LEU A 19 11.35 -1.19 -2.19
C LEU A 19 12.09 0.10 -1.85
N ALA A 20 13.29 0.03 -1.28
CA ALA A 20 14.06 1.21 -0.92
C ALA A 20 14.46 2.04 -2.16
N SER A 21 14.63 1.41 -3.33
CA SER A 21 14.86 2.14 -4.59
C SER A 21 13.62 2.89 -5.04
N PHE A 22 12.44 2.26 -4.91
CA PHE A 22 11.16 2.90 -5.23
C PHE A 22 10.92 4.14 -4.37
N PHE A 23 11.12 4.06 -3.06
CA PHE A 23 10.95 5.21 -2.18
C PHE A 23 11.99 6.31 -2.42
N ARG A 24 13.25 5.96 -2.77
CA ARG A 24 14.25 6.96 -3.18
C ARG A 24 13.88 7.70 -4.45
N GLU A 25 13.31 7.00 -5.44
CA GLU A 25 12.82 7.63 -6.67
C GLU A 25 11.74 8.69 -6.35
N ILE A 26 10.85 8.41 -5.40
CA ILE A 26 9.82 9.36 -4.93
C ILE A 26 10.45 10.51 -4.13
N ALA A 27 11.36 10.20 -3.20
CA ALA A 27 12.02 11.18 -2.34
C ALA A 27 12.87 12.19 -3.13
N ALA A 28 13.39 11.80 -4.30
CA ALA A 28 14.10 12.69 -5.21
C ALA A 28 13.19 13.77 -5.84
N LEU A 29 11.87 13.54 -5.85
CA LEU A 29 10.88 14.44 -6.44
C LEU A 29 10.06 15.20 -5.38
N HIS A 30 9.87 14.59 -4.21
CA HIS A 30 8.97 15.08 -3.18
C HIS A 30 9.59 14.90 -1.78
N PRO A 31 9.69 15.96 -0.96
CA PRO A 31 10.11 15.83 0.43
C PRO A 31 9.01 15.15 1.28
N ALA A 32 9.40 14.54 2.39
CA ALA A 32 8.51 13.73 3.24
C ALA A 32 7.31 14.53 3.80
N GLU A 33 7.48 15.84 4.02
CA GLU A 33 6.45 16.75 4.55
C GLU A 33 5.35 17.08 3.53
N GLN A 34 5.60 16.83 2.24
CA GLN A 34 4.62 16.99 1.16
C GLN A 34 3.93 15.67 0.80
N LEU A 35 4.20 14.61 1.55
CA LEU A 35 3.70 13.27 1.28
C LEU A 35 2.78 12.79 2.39
N THR A 36 1.69 12.14 2.00
CA THR A 36 0.83 11.37 2.90
C THR A 36 0.83 9.90 2.51
N PHE A 37 1.15 9.02 3.46
CA PHE A 37 0.92 7.59 3.30
C PHE A 37 -0.55 7.28 3.59
N LEU A 38 -1.24 6.70 2.61
CA LEU A 38 -2.59 6.17 2.78
C LEU A 38 -2.52 4.66 2.86
N CYS A 39 -2.57 4.13 4.08
CA CYS A 39 -2.44 2.70 4.35
C CYS A 39 -3.83 2.06 4.50
N ILE A 40 -4.23 1.33 3.48
CA ILE A 40 -5.57 0.77 3.32
C ILE A 40 -5.61 -0.64 3.91
N GLY A 41 -6.65 -0.91 4.70
CA GLY A 41 -6.86 -2.18 5.36
C GLY A 41 -7.66 -2.07 6.66
N THR A 42 -7.88 -3.21 7.29
CA THR A 42 -8.61 -3.31 8.57
C THR A 42 -7.86 -4.24 9.52
N ASP A 43 -7.94 -3.95 10.82
CA ASP A 43 -7.46 -4.81 11.90
C ASP A 43 -8.34 -6.06 12.13
N ARG A 44 -9.49 -6.16 11.45
CA ARG A 44 -10.46 -7.26 11.60
C ARG A 44 -10.24 -8.45 10.64
N SER A 45 -9.22 -8.38 9.79
CA SER A 45 -8.87 -9.42 8.80
C SER A 45 -7.35 -9.52 8.75
N THR A 46 -6.80 -10.72 8.97
CA THR A 46 -5.35 -10.88 9.15
C THR A 46 -4.54 -10.44 7.92
N GLY A 47 -5.01 -10.77 6.72
CA GLY A 47 -4.42 -10.37 5.44
C GLY A 47 -4.58 -8.87 5.15
N ASP A 48 -5.74 -8.30 5.49
CA ASP A 48 -6.01 -6.86 5.28
C ASP A 48 -5.41 -5.98 6.39
N ALA A 49 -4.83 -6.56 7.44
CA ALA A 49 -4.18 -5.80 8.51
C ALA A 49 -2.87 -5.12 8.04
N LEU A 50 -2.38 -5.45 6.84
CA LEU A 50 -1.14 -4.90 6.28
C LEU A 50 -1.11 -3.38 6.33
N GLY A 51 -2.15 -2.70 5.84
CA GLY A 51 -2.21 -1.24 5.82
C GLY A 51 -2.07 -0.64 7.22
N PRO A 52 -3.01 -0.89 8.15
CA PRO A 52 -2.92 -0.39 9.51
C PRO A 52 -1.61 -0.70 10.23
N LEU A 53 -1.03 -1.90 10.03
CA LEU A 53 0.28 -2.26 10.57
C LEU A 53 1.40 -1.41 9.97
N THR A 54 1.40 -1.24 8.63
CA THR A 54 2.38 -0.43 7.92
C THR A 54 2.31 1.03 8.37
N GLY A 55 1.10 1.58 8.47
CA GLY A 55 0.89 2.96 8.91
C GLY A 55 1.39 3.21 10.33
N SER A 56 1.13 2.30 11.27
CA SER A 56 1.69 2.40 12.62
C SER A 56 3.22 2.39 12.62
N ARG A 57 3.85 1.54 11.81
CA ARG A 57 5.32 1.52 11.68
C ARG A 57 5.87 2.79 11.03
N LEU A 58 5.21 3.33 10.01
CA LEU A 58 5.60 4.59 9.38
C LEU A 58 5.59 5.75 10.39
N GLN A 59 4.61 5.79 11.31
CA GLN A 59 4.61 6.76 12.40
C GLN A 59 5.79 6.57 13.37
N GLU A 60 6.11 5.32 13.72
CA GLU A 60 7.29 5.01 14.55
C GLU A 60 8.60 5.45 13.88
N TYR A 61 8.70 5.35 12.55
CA TYR A 61 9.84 5.84 11.76
C TYR A 61 9.84 7.36 11.55
N GLY A 62 8.87 8.10 12.09
CA GLY A 62 8.84 9.56 12.07
C GLY A 62 8.20 10.20 10.83
N PHE A 63 7.44 9.46 10.03
CA PHE A 63 6.69 10.07 8.93
C PHE A 63 5.60 11.02 9.44
N PRO A 64 5.54 12.27 8.95
CA PRO A 64 4.67 13.30 9.52
C PRO A 64 3.18 13.11 9.17
N HIS A 65 2.86 12.52 8.02
CA HIS A 65 1.49 12.37 7.54
C HIS A 65 1.20 10.92 7.14
N VAL A 66 0.43 10.25 8.00
CA VAL A 66 0.02 8.86 7.81
C VAL A 66 -1.46 8.72 8.12
N THR A 67 -2.21 8.23 7.13
CA THR A 67 -3.63 7.91 7.23
C THR A 67 -3.80 6.40 7.15
N GLY A 68 -4.49 5.82 8.13
CA GLY A 68 -4.66 4.36 8.24
C GLY A 68 -3.59 3.74 9.12
N THR A 69 -3.90 3.58 10.40
CA THR A 69 -3.01 3.00 11.42
C THR A 69 -3.78 1.98 12.24
N LEU A 70 -3.13 1.17 13.08
CA LEU A 70 -3.86 0.23 13.95
C LEU A 70 -4.92 0.94 14.83
N PRO A 71 -4.64 2.07 15.52
CA PRO A 71 -5.66 2.77 16.29
C PRO A 71 -6.75 3.44 15.44
N ALA A 72 -6.46 3.73 14.17
CA ALA A 72 -7.37 4.40 13.26
C ALA A 72 -7.31 3.80 11.84
N PRO A 73 -7.86 2.60 11.60
CA PRO A 73 -7.79 1.91 10.32
C PRO A 73 -8.49 2.68 9.18
N CYS A 74 -8.05 2.46 7.95
CA CYS A 74 -8.68 3.01 6.75
C CYS A 74 -9.11 1.87 5.83
N ASP A 75 -10.42 1.57 5.80
CA ASP A 75 -10.97 0.49 4.98
C ASP A 75 -12.03 1.03 4.00
N ALA A 76 -12.59 0.15 3.17
CA ALA A 76 -13.56 0.53 2.14
C ALA A 76 -14.78 1.30 2.69
N ASN A 77 -15.14 1.14 3.97
CA ASN A 77 -16.31 1.81 4.56
C ASN A 77 -16.03 3.26 4.93
N ASN A 78 -14.78 3.63 5.21
CA ASN A 78 -14.40 4.97 5.63
C ASN A 78 -13.38 5.65 4.70
N LEU A 79 -12.96 4.99 3.62
CA LEU A 79 -11.93 5.48 2.70
C LEU A 79 -12.19 6.91 2.21
N VAL A 80 -13.41 7.21 1.76
CA VAL A 80 -13.76 8.55 1.24
C VAL A 80 -13.59 9.62 2.30
N GLN A 81 -14.03 9.35 3.54
CA GLN A 81 -13.84 10.27 4.66
C GLN A 81 -12.35 10.46 4.96
N ARG A 82 -11.58 9.37 5.04
CA ARG A 82 -10.14 9.41 5.33
C ARG A 82 -9.33 10.15 4.27
N ILE A 83 -9.73 10.07 3.00
CA ILE A 83 -9.12 10.85 1.92
C ILE A 83 -9.45 12.34 2.07
N ALA A 84 -10.68 12.69 2.44
CA ALA A 84 -11.08 14.08 2.64
C ALA A 84 -10.35 14.75 3.83
N GLU A 85 -9.81 13.96 4.76
CA GLU A 85 -8.97 14.44 5.87
C GLU A 85 -7.52 14.74 5.44
N ILE A 86 -7.09 14.31 4.25
CA ILE A 86 -5.74 14.56 3.73
C ILE A 86 -5.64 16.03 3.26
N PRO A 87 -4.63 16.79 3.69
CA PRO A 87 -4.45 18.16 3.24
C PRO A 87 -4.33 18.28 1.71
N GLU A 88 -4.92 19.34 1.15
CA GLU A 88 -4.85 19.61 -0.28
C GLU A 88 -3.38 19.80 -0.74
N GLY A 89 -3.06 19.31 -1.94
CA GLY A 89 -1.72 19.41 -2.53
C GLY A 89 -0.71 18.37 -2.03
N GLN A 90 -1.08 17.52 -1.06
CA GLN A 90 -0.25 16.40 -0.63
C GLN A 90 -0.13 15.33 -1.71
N ILE A 91 1.07 14.77 -1.85
CA ILE A 91 1.34 13.62 -2.71
C ILE A 91 0.99 12.36 -1.92
N ILE A 92 0.12 11.51 -2.46
CA ILE A 92 -0.39 10.33 -1.75
C ILE A 92 0.38 9.08 -2.21
N ILE A 93 0.90 8.32 -1.26
CA ILE A 93 1.43 6.97 -1.48
C ILE A 93 0.43 5.97 -0.89
N ALA A 94 -0.31 5.27 -1.75
CA ALA A 94 -1.28 4.27 -1.33
C ALA A 94 -0.60 2.91 -1.06
N VAL A 95 -0.87 2.32 0.11
CA VAL A 95 -0.38 1.01 0.52
C VAL A 95 -1.57 0.08 0.75
N ASP A 96 -1.58 -1.09 0.12
CA ASP A 96 -2.69 -2.06 0.23
C ASP A 96 -2.17 -3.52 0.19
N ALA A 97 -2.97 -4.45 0.67
CA ALA A 97 -2.75 -5.89 0.53
C ALA A 97 -3.56 -6.45 -0.63
N CYS A 98 -3.03 -7.46 -1.32
CA CYS A 98 -3.80 -8.20 -2.30
C CYS A 98 -3.38 -9.67 -2.38
N LEU A 99 -4.25 -10.46 -3.02
CA LEU A 99 -3.96 -11.82 -3.40
C LEU A 99 -3.31 -11.86 -4.77
N GLY A 100 -2.43 -12.84 -5.00
CA GLY A 100 -1.69 -12.94 -6.25
C GLY A 100 -1.39 -14.38 -6.66
N PRO A 101 -0.74 -14.57 -7.83
CA PRO A 101 -0.26 -15.88 -8.22
C PRO A 101 0.80 -16.37 -7.22
N SER A 102 0.91 -17.69 -7.03
CA SER A 102 1.87 -18.28 -6.08
C SER A 102 3.32 -17.81 -6.32
N ALA A 103 3.72 -17.60 -7.58
CA ALA A 103 5.05 -17.09 -7.94
C ALA A 103 5.30 -15.61 -7.57
N ALA A 104 4.28 -14.88 -7.14
CA ALA A 104 4.38 -13.50 -6.68
C ALA A 104 4.16 -13.37 -5.17
N LEU A 105 3.97 -14.48 -4.44
CA LEU A 105 3.77 -14.43 -3.00
C LEU A 105 4.98 -13.81 -2.29
N GLY A 106 4.74 -12.84 -1.41
CA GLY A 106 5.79 -12.09 -0.72
C GLY A 106 6.45 -10.99 -1.56
N TYR A 107 6.03 -10.79 -2.81
CA TYR A 107 6.46 -9.66 -3.64
C TYR A 107 5.51 -8.46 -3.47
N TYR A 108 5.99 -7.33 -3.97
CA TYR A 108 5.27 -6.07 -4.02
C TYR A 108 5.09 -5.64 -5.46
N PHE A 109 3.93 -5.10 -5.77
CA PHE A 109 3.71 -4.37 -6.99
C PHE A 109 3.69 -2.89 -6.71
N THR A 110 4.59 -2.14 -7.33
CA THR A 110 4.62 -0.68 -7.22
C THR A 110 4.31 0.00 -8.54
N ALA A 111 3.76 1.20 -8.48
CA ALA A 111 3.52 2.03 -9.66
C ALA A 111 3.58 3.52 -9.29
N ALA A 112 3.97 4.35 -10.26
CA ALA A 112 3.78 5.80 -10.21
C ALA A 112 2.41 6.17 -10.79
N GLU A 113 1.38 5.49 -10.30
CA GLU A 113 0.00 5.64 -10.73
C GLU A 113 -0.94 5.49 -9.51
N PRO A 114 -2.11 6.13 -9.55
CA PRO A 114 -3.14 5.97 -8.52
C PRO A 114 -3.55 4.50 -8.32
N LEU A 115 -3.75 4.12 -7.07
CA LEU A 115 -4.40 2.85 -6.71
C LEU A 115 -5.90 2.97 -7.00
N ARG A 116 -6.50 1.90 -7.50
CA ARG A 116 -7.95 1.73 -7.59
C ARG A 116 -8.39 0.71 -6.54
N PRO A 117 -8.65 1.13 -5.29
CA PRO A 117 -9.04 0.21 -4.24
C PRO A 117 -10.40 -0.44 -4.55
N ALA A 118 -10.59 -1.66 -4.07
CA ALA A 118 -11.87 -2.37 -4.09
C ALA A 118 -12.49 -2.67 -5.49
N GLN A 119 -11.72 -2.58 -6.57
CA GLN A 119 -12.22 -2.90 -7.92
C GLN A 119 -12.68 -4.38 -8.05
N SER A 120 -12.08 -5.28 -7.26
CA SER A 120 -12.42 -6.70 -7.19
C SER A 120 -13.70 -7.01 -6.40
N VAL A 121 -14.28 -6.02 -5.71
CA VAL A 121 -15.48 -6.19 -4.86
C VAL A 121 -16.68 -5.36 -5.34
N GLY A 122 -16.59 -4.77 -6.54
CA GLY A 122 -17.72 -4.12 -7.22
C GLY A 122 -18.08 -2.71 -6.72
N LEU A 123 -17.24 -2.12 -5.84
CA LEU A 123 -17.42 -0.75 -5.36
C LEU A 123 -16.59 0.22 -6.22
N PHE A 124 -17.23 1.27 -6.75
CA PHE A 124 -16.55 2.35 -7.47
C PHE A 124 -15.99 3.36 -6.47
N LEU A 125 -14.83 3.06 -5.90
CA LEU A 125 -14.06 4.00 -5.10
C LEU A 125 -13.25 4.92 -6.03
N PRO A 126 -12.98 6.18 -5.63
CA PRO A 126 -12.12 7.05 -6.42
C PRO A 126 -10.75 6.39 -6.61
N ALA A 127 -10.09 6.70 -7.72
CA ALA A 127 -8.67 6.39 -7.86
C ALA A 127 -7.89 7.30 -6.92
N VAL A 128 -6.98 6.74 -6.11
CA VAL A 128 -6.35 7.44 -5.00
C VAL A 128 -4.86 7.14 -4.99
N GLY A 129 -4.06 8.16 -4.72
CA GLY A 129 -2.61 8.04 -4.78
C GLY A 129 -2.02 8.70 -6.02
N ASN A 130 -0.80 9.18 -5.88
CA ASN A 130 0.11 9.49 -6.98
C ASN A 130 1.03 8.28 -7.23
N TYR A 131 1.31 7.54 -6.16
CA TYR A 131 2.08 6.30 -6.15
C TYR A 131 1.28 5.21 -5.44
N SER A 132 1.52 3.97 -5.81
CA SER A 132 0.88 2.81 -5.18
C SER A 132 1.87 1.68 -4.92
N LEU A 133 1.63 0.97 -3.83
CA LEU A 133 2.33 -0.23 -3.40
C LEU A 133 1.30 -1.25 -2.93
N ALA A 134 1.18 -2.36 -3.64
CA ALA A 134 0.31 -3.46 -3.25
C ALA A 134 1.17 -4.69 -2.90
N ALA A 135 1.02 -5.21 -1.68
CA ALA A 135 1.79 -6.35 -1.23
C ALA A 135 0.99 -7.66 -1.43
N ILE A 136 1.65 -8.69 -1.97
CA ILE A 136 1.01 -10.00 -2.22
C ILE A 136 1.10 -10.86 -0.96
N VAL A 137 0.10 -10.70 -0.10
CA VAL A 137 0.08 -11.31 1.25
C VAL A 137 -0.33 -12.78 1.21
N ASP A 138 -1.11 -13.20 0.21
CA ASP A 138 -1.43 -14.61 0.00
C ASP A 138 -1.73 -14.97 -1.46
N VAL A 139 -1.93 -16.26 -1.71
CA VAL A 139 -2.22 -16.79 -3.04
C VAL A 139 -3.70 -16.64 -3.40
N ASN A 140 -3.98 -16.35 -4.67
CA ASN A 140 -5.33 -16.34 -5.23
C ASN A 140 -6.10 -17.63 -4.89
N SER A 141 -7.35 -17.47 -4.47
CA SER A 141 -8.25 -18.58 -4.16
C SER A 141 -9.67 -18.32 -4.65
N PRO A 142 -10.51 -19.36 -4.79
CA PRO A 142 -11.93 -19.18 -5.10
C PRO A 142 -12.73 -18.42 -4.02
N ARG A 143 -12.16 -18.18 -2.83
CA ARG A 143 -12.81 -17.51 -1.70
C ARG A 143 -11.89 -16.42 -1.15
N PRO A 144 -11.69 -15.32 -1.88
CA PRO A 144 -10.67 -14.30 -1.58
C PRO A 144 -10.85 -13.70 -0.17
N TYR A 145 -12.08 -13.37 0.23
CA TYR A 145 -12.36 -12.85 1.57
C TYR A 145 -11.95 -13.81 2.69
N ARG A 146 -12.22 -15.10 2.53
CA ARG A 146 -11.84 -16.11 3.53
C ARG A 146 -10.32 -16.24 3.59
N THR A 147 -9.65 -16.24 2.43
CA THR A 147 -8.19 -16.28 2.37
C THR A 147 -7.56 -15.10 3.10
N LEU A 148 -8.06 -13.88 2.87
CA LEU A 148 -7.58 -12.69 3.60
C LEU A 148 -7.84 -12.82 5.10
N GLN A 149 -9.00 -13.30 5.54
CA GLN A 149 -9.31 -13.52 6.96
C GLN A 149 -8.38 -14.52 7.65
N THR A 150 -7.82 -15.50 6.91
CA THR A 150 -6.95 -16.55 7.44
C THR A 150 -5.50 -16.46 6.95
N THR A 151 -5.11 -15.35 6.32
CA THR A 151 -3.74 -15.16 5.84
C THR A 151 -2.78 -15.18 7.04
N PRO A 152 -1.60 -15.83 6.95
CA PRO A 152 -0.68 -15.91 8.08
C PRO A 152 -0.25 -14.51 8.57
N LEU A 153 -0.71 -14.11 9.76
CA LEU A 153 -0.44 -12.79 10.33
C LEU A 153 1.06 -12.50 10.44
N HIS A 154 1.88 -13.49 10.75
CA HIS A 154 3.35 -13.33 10.77
C HIS A 154 3.90 -12.80 9.45
N ARG A 155 3.40 -13.30 8.31
CA ARG A 155 3.81 -12.81 6.98
C ARG A 155 3.42 -11.34 6.80
N VAL A 156 2.19 -11.00 7.18
CA VAL A 156 1.66 -9.63 7.07
C VAL A 156 2.48 -8.65 7.92
N ILE A 157 2.83 -9.03 9.15
CA ILE A 157 3.69 -8.22 10.03
C ILE A 157 5.08 -8.01 9.41
N ILE A 158 5.72 -9.07 8.90
CA ILE A 158 7.02 -8.95 8.24
C ILE A 158 6.95 -8.04 7.02
N MET A 159 5.91 -8.19 6.19
CA MET A 159 5.75 -7.37 4.99
C MET A 159 5.47 -5.90 5.33
N ALA A 160 4.69 -5.62 6.37
CA ALA A 160 4.44 -4.26 6.84
C ALA A 160 5.73 -3.58 7.34
N GLU A 161 6.55 -4.30 8.10
CA GLU A 161 7.86 -3.82 8.56
C GLU A 161 8.80 -3.56 7.38
N GLN A 162 8.84 -4.46 6.39
CA GLN A 162 9.65 -4.29 5.18
C GLN A 162 9.27 -3.02 4.41
N ILE A 163 7.98 -2.73 4.27
CA ILE A 163 7.50 -1.51 3.62
C ILE A 163 7.93 -0.27 4.40
N ALA A 164 7.63 -0.22 5.69
CA ALA A 164 7.90 0.96 6.52
C ALA A 164 9.41 1.25 6.63
N ARG A 165 10.23 0.20 6.85
CA ARG A 165 11.68 0.32 6.89
C ARG A 165 12.26 0.79 5.55
N ALA A 166 11.79 0.23 4.43
CA ALA A 166 12.24 0.65 3.10
C ALA A 166 11.84 2.10 2.79
N ALA A 167 10.66 2.54 3.23
CA ALA A 167 10.24 3.93 3.15
C ALA A 167 11.18 4.82 3.95
N ALA A 168 11.42 4.50 5.23
CA ALA A 168 12.32 5.26 6.09
C ALA A 168 13.73 5.39 5.46
N GLN A 169 14.30 4.27 5.00
CA GLN A 169 15.57 4.26 4.28
C GLN A 169 15.55 5.13 3.02
N GLY A 170 14.47 5.07 2.24
CA GLY A 170 14.36 5.81 0.99
C GLY A 170 14.23 7.32 1.18
N PHE A 171 13.59 7.75 2.26
CA PHE A 171 13.44 9.15 2.65
C PHE A 171 14.56 9.67 3.58
N GLY A 172 15.53 8.83 3.91
CA GLY A 172 16.63 9.22 4.80
C GLY A 172 16.21 9.43 6.26
N LEU A 173 15.09 8.86 6.68
CA LEU A 173 14.63 8.87 8.07
C LEU A 173 15.32 7.73 8.83
N THR A 174 15.94 8.06 9.95
CA THR A 174 16.50 7.09 10.89
C THR A 174 15.55 6.93 12.08
N GLY A 175 15.03 5.71 12.26
CA GLY A 175 14.41 5.29 13.52
C GLY A 175 15.44 4.96 14.58
#